data_AF-A0A3L6T6G0-F1
#
_entry.id   AF-A0A3L6T6G0-F1
#
_cell.length_a   1.000
_cell.length_b   1.000
_cell.length_c   1.000
_cell.angle_alpha   90.00
_cell.angle_beta   90.00
_cell.angle_gamma   90.00
#
_symmetry.space_group_name_H-M   'P 1'
#
loop_
_entity.id
_entity.type
_entity.pdbx_description
1 polymer ?
#
loop_
_entity_poly.entity_id
_entity_poly.type
_entity_poly.pdbx_seq_one_letter_code
_entity_poly.pdbx_strand_id
1 'polypeptide(L)'
;MAKLQAGYLFPEIARRRAAHLLKYPDAKIISLGIGDTTEPIPDVITNAMAEKLRAAIAATYYADLGIEDSDIFVSDGAKCDISRLQVLFGSNVTIAVQDPSYPAYVDSSVIMGQTDLYQQDVQKYGNIEYMRCNPENGFFPDLSTVPHDSPKSIFEIPGAKEVAVETASFSKYAGFTGVRLGWTVVPKELLFSDGHPVAKDFNRIVCTCFNGASNIAQAGGLACLSPEGLKAMHDVVGFYKENTEIIVDTFTSLGFNVYGAKNAPYVWVRFPGRNSWDVFAEILEKVNVVTTPGSGFGPGGEGFVRVSAFGHRDNIIEAARRLKQLYKPVAAAAANCYLPSLVTEQHASIRLGGLIDTARSLGTILRWSALDFSV
;
A
#
# COMPACT_ATOMS: atom_id res chain seq x y z
N MET A 1 26.57 -22.41 -35.81
CA MET A 1 25.26 -22.81 -36.36
C MET A 1 24.34 -23.16 -35.20
N ALA A 2 23.14 -22.58 -35.15
CA ALA A 2 22.11 -22.98 -34.17
C ALA A 2 21.56 -24.38 -34.53
N LYS A 3 21.43 -25.26 -33.52
CA LYS A 3 21.09 -26.69 -33.70
C LYS A 3 19.58 -26.98 -33.82
N LEU A 4 18.72 -26.01 -33.55
CA LEU A 4 17.26 -26.19 -33.59
C LEU A 4 16.74 -25.91 -35.00
N GLN A 5 16.09 -26.91 -35.60
CA GLN A 5 15.66 -26.86 -37.00
C GLN A 5 14.25 -26.28 -37.22
N ALA A 6 13.44 -26.12 -36.16
CA ALA A 6 12.09 -25.56 -36.23
C ALA A 6 11.69 -24.89 -34.90
N GLY A 7 10.62 -24.09 -34.94
CA GLY A 7 9.97 -23.55 -33.74
C GLY A 7 9.33 -24.63 -32.87
N TYR A 8 9.10 -24.33 -31.59
CA TYR A 8 8.46 -25.24 -30.65
C TYR A 8 7.03 -25.60 -31.10
N LEU A 9 6.61 -26.84 -30.81
CA LEU A 9 5.39 -27.45 -31.35
C LEU A 9 4.11 -26.64 -31.05
N PHE A 10 3.95 -26.17 -29.82
CA PHE A 10 2.73 -25.49 -29.39
C PHE A 10 2.55 -24.08 -30.00
N PRO A 11 3.62 -23.26 -30.13
CA PRO A 11 3.57 -22.05 -30.95
C PRO A 11 3.16 -22.28 -32.40
N GLU A 12 3.62 -23.36 -33.03
CA GLU A 12 3.24 -23.69 -34.42
C GLU A 12 1.77 -24.12 -34.52
N ILE A 13 1.25 -24.86 -33.54
CA ILE A 13 -0.18 -25.21 -33.45
C ILE A 13 -1.04 -23.95 -33.27
N ALA A 14 -0.62 -23.02 -32.40
CA ALA A 14 -1.33 -21.75 -32.19
C ALA A 14 -1.35 -20.89 -33.46
N ARG A 15 -0.23 -20.81 -34.19
CA ARG A 15 -0.12 -20.08 -35.46
C ARG A 15 -1.07 -20.65 -36.52
N ARG A 16 -1.16 -21.98 -36.63
CA ARG A 16 -2.07 -22.65 -37.57
C ARG A 16 -3.53 -22.46 -37.20
N ARG A 17 -3.87 -22.51 -35.91
CA ARG A 17 -5.22 -22.20 -35.42
C ARG A 17 -5.64 -20.78 -35.80
N ALA A 18 -4.75 -19.80 -35.58
CA ALA A 18 -5.02 -18.40 -35.94
C ALA A 18 -5.22 -18.21 -37.45
N ALA A 19 -4.36 -18.82 -38.28
CA ALA A 19 -4.51 -18.80 -39.73
C ALA A 19 -5.83 -19.46 -40.20
N HIS A 20 -6.29 -20.50 -39.50
CA HIS A 20 -7.55 -21.16 -39.80
C HIS A 20 -8.77 -20.27 -39.50
N LEU A 21 -8.77 -19.51 -38.40
CA LEU A 21 -9.83 -18.56 -38.07
C LEU A 21 -9.89 -17.38 -39.04
N LEU A 22 -8.74 -16.90 -39.53
CA LEU A 22 -8.71 -15.87 -40.57
C LEU A 22 -9.35 -16.36 -41.87
N LYS A 23 -9.18 -17.64 -42.19
CA LYS A 23 -9.75 -18.25 -43.41
C LYS A 23 -11.22 -18.62 -43.25
N TYR A 24 -11.64 -18.99 -42.04
CA TYR A 24 -13.01 -19.38 -41.71
C TYR A 24 -13.47 -18.64 -40.45
N PRO A 25 -13.87 -17.36 -40.57
CA PRO A 25 -14.20 -16.52 -39.42
C PRO A 25 -15.32 -17.06 -38.54
N ASP A 26 -16.27 -17.78 -39.15
CA ASP A 26 -17.43 -18.35 -38.45
C ASP A 26 -17.19 -19.76 -37.91
N ALA A 27 -15.98 -20.31 -38.06
CA ALA A 27 -15.67 -21.67 -37.62
C ALA A 27 -15.64 -21.76 -36.08
N LYS A 28 -16.49 -22.63 -35.53
CA LYS A 28 -16.44 -23.01 -34.10
C LYS A 28 -15.30 -24.01 -33.87
N ILE A 29 -14.09 -23.50 -33.61
CA ILE A 29 -12.93 -24.33 -33.34
C ILE A 29 -13.04 -24.98 -31.95
N ILE A 30 -12.98 -26.31 -31.92
CA ILE A 30 -12.82 -27.11 -30.71
C ILE A 30 -11.32 -27.42 -30.55
N SER A 31 -10.73 -27.04 -29.41
CA SER A 31 -9.30 -27.18 -29.16
C SER A 31 -9.00 -28.38 -28.27
N LEU A 32 -8.45 -29.45 -28.85
CA LEU A 32 -7.98 -30.66 -28.16
C LEU A 32 -6.48 -30.89 -28.41
N GLY A 33 -5.71 -29.80 -28.59
CA GLY A 33 -4.29 -29.84 -28.96
C GLY A 33 -3.36 -29.76 -27.76
N ILE A 34 -3.25 -28.57 -27.16
CA ILE A 34 -2.49 -28.38 -25.91
C ILE A 34 -3.31 -28.98 -24.76
N GLY A 35 -2.66 -29.69 -23.82
CA GLY A 35 -3.30 -30.32 -22.66
C GLY A 35 -3.71 -29.33 -21.58
N ASP A 36 -4.45 -28.28 -21.96
CA ASP A 36 -5.01 -27.31 -21.04
C ASP A 36 -6.31 -27.85 -20.43
N THR A 37 -6.44 -27.80 -19.10
CA THR A 37 -7.68 -28.16 -18.41
C THR A 37 -8.77 -27.15 -18.71
N THR A 38 -9.96 -27.62 -19.07
CA THR A 38 -11.09 -26.76 -19.51
C THR A 38 -12.22 -26.65 -18.50
N GLU A 39 -12.31 -27.58 -17.56
CA GLU A 39 -13.35 -27.59 -16.53
C GLU A 39 -12.94 -26.76 -15.32
N PRO A 40 -13.88 -26.03 -14.68
CA PRO A 40 -13.61 -25.32 -13.44
C PRO A 40 -13.19 -26.30 -12.33
N ILE A 41 -12.38 -25.83 -11.40
CA ILE A 41 -12.10 -26.57 -10.17
C ILE A 41 -13.44 -26.77 -9.42
N PRO A 42 -13.78 -27.98 -8.95
CA PRO A 42 -15.02 -28.24 -8.23
C PRO A 42 -15.26 -27.28 -7.07
N ASP A 43 -16.51 -26.79 -6.92
CA ASP A 43 -16.90 -25.77 -5.95
C ASP A 43 -16.51 -26.14 -4.50
N VAL A 44 -16.60 -27.42 -4.13
CA VAL A 44 -16.20 -27.89 -2.78
C VAL A 44 -14.71 -27.62 -2.47
N ILE A 45 -13.86 -27.57 -3.50
CA ILE A 45 -12.41 -27.35 -3.37
C ILE A 45 -12.12 -25.83 -3.35
N THR A 46 -12.74 -25.05 -4.23
CA THR A 46 -12.56 -23.58 -4.28
C THR A 46 -13.17 -22.88 -3.06
N ASN A 47 -14.36 -23.31 -2.64
CA ASN A 47 -15.03 -22.83 -1.43
C ASN A 47 -14.23 -23.17 -0.18
N ALA A 48 -13.61 -24.35 -0.11
CA ALA A 48 -12.77 -24.71 1.04
C ALA A 48 -11.50 -23.86 1.19
N MET A 49 -10.96 -23.29 0.11
CA MET A 49 -9.66 -22.60 0.13
C MET A 49 -9.77 -21.08 0.35
N ALA A 50 -10.69 -20.38 -0.33
CA ALA A 50 -10.76 -18.92 -0.29
C ALA A 50 -11.95 -18.38 0.54
N GLU A 51 -13.07 -19.10 0.62
CA GLU A 51 -14.26 -18.66 1.37
C GLU A 51 -13.96 -18.55 2.86
N LYS A 52 -13.32 -19.56 3.44
CA LYS A 52 -12.93 -19.55 4.86
C LYS A 52 -12.03 -18.37 5.22
N LEU A 53 -11.08 -18.03 4.34
CA LEU A 53 -10.19 -16.90 4.56
C LEU A 53 -10.94 -15.57 4.45
N ARG A 54 -11.81 -15.40 3.44
CA ARG A 54 -12.64 -14.20 3.31
C ARG A 54 -13.55 -14.01 4.51
N ALA A 55 -14.26 -15.05 4.94
CA ALA A 55 -15.11 -15.01 6.13
C ALA A 55 -14.31 -14.68 7.39
N ALA A 56 -13.11 -15.25 7.55
CA ALA A 56 -12.23 -14.93 8.68
C ALA A 56 -11.74 -13.47 8.64
N ILE A 57 -11.37 -12.94 7.46
CA ILE A 57 -10.98 -11.54 7.28
C ILE A 57 -12.16 -10.62 7.64
N ALA A 58 -13.36 -10.89 7.10
CA ALA A 58 -14.59 -10.14 7.40
C ALA A 58 -14.86 -10.09 8.90
N ALA A 59 -14.85 -11.25 9.57
CA ALA A 59 -15.11 -11.36 10.99
C ALA A 59 -14.01 -10.73 11.87
N THR A 60 -12.76 -10.73 11.42
CA THR A 60 -11.63 -10.23 12.23
C THR A 60 -11.44 -8.72 12.12
N TYR A 61 -11.52 -8.18 10.89
CA TYR A 61 -11.16 -6.78 10.62
C TYR A 61 -12.37 -5.88 10.34
N TYR A 62 -13.52 -6.46 10.01
CA TYR A 62 -14.70 -5.72 9.57
C TYR A 62 -15.98 -6.11 10.32
N ALA A 63 -15.83 -6.73 11.51
CA ALA A 63 -16.95 -7.03 12.39
C ALA A 63 -17.77 -5.76 12.64
N ASP A 64 -19.09 -5.88 12.52
CA ASP A 64 -20.06 -4.80 12.73
C ASP A 64 -19.97 -3.61 11.75
N LEU A 65 -19.11 -3.69 10.72
CA LEU A 65 -18.98 -2.64 9.69
C LEU A 65 -19.87 -2.89 8.45
N GLY A 66 -20.62 -4.00 8.45
CA GLY A 66 -21.51 -4.37 7.34
C GLY A 66 -20.76 -4.68 6.04
N ILE A 67 -19.56 -5.26 6.16
CA ILE A 67 -18.77 -5.85 5.08
C ILE A 67 -18.97 -7.36 5.11
N GLU A 68 -19.38 -7.93 3.99
CA GLU A 68 -19.60 -9.36 3.83
C GLU A 68 -18.36 -10.03 3.22
N ASP A 69 -18.23 -11.35 3.39
CA ASP A 69 -17.14 -12.13 2.79
C ASP A 69 -17.11 -12.02 1.25
N SER A 70 -18.27 -11.81 0.62
CA SER A 70 -18.41 -11.57 -0.81
C SER A 70 -17.82 -10.24 -1.29
N ASP A 71 -17.60 -9.29 -0.38
CA ASP A 71 -17.01 -7.97 -0.71
C ASP A 71 -15.48 -8.03 -0.74
N ILE A 72 -14.91 -9.16 -0.30
CA ILE A 72 -13.47 -9.34 -0.09
C ILE A 72 -12.85 -10.14 -1.23
N PHE A 73 -11.81 -9.58 -1.83
CA PHE A 73 -11.00 -10.19 -2.87
C PHE A 73 -9.62 -10.52 -2.31
N VAL A 74 -9.33 -11.80 -2.10
CA VAL A 74 -8.01 -12.27 -1.63
C VAL A 74 -6.99 -12.14 -2.77
N SER A 75 -5.82 -11.61 -2.45
CA SER A 75 -4.77 -11.31 -3.42
C SER A 75 -3.39 -11.80 -2.98
N ASP A 76 -2.44 -11.79 -3.92
CA ASP A 76 -1.01 -11.97 -3.68
C ASP A 76 -0.32 -10.70 -3.11
N GLY A 77 -1.12 -9.76 -2.61
CA GLY A 77 -0.69 -8.61 -1.82
C GLY A 77 -1.12 -7.25 -2.38
N ALA A 78 -1.22 -6.26 -1.49
CA ALA A 78 -1.72 -4.91 -1.80
C ALA A 78 -1.02 -4.22 -2.99
N LYS A 79 0.29 -4.42 -3.19
CA LYS A 79 1.00 -3.84 -4.33
C LYS A 79 0.46 -4.34 -5.68
N CYS A 80 0.12 -5.61 -5.77
CA CYS A 80 -0.47 -6.19 -6.97
C CYS A 80 -1.91 -5.69 -7.17
N ASP A 81 -2.67 -5.54 -6.08
CA ASP A 81 -4.03 -5.00 -6.13
C ASP A 81 -4.07 -3.53 -6.54
N ILE A 82 -3.11 -2.71 -6.12
CA ILE A 82 -2.98 -1.32 -6.59
C ILE A 82 -2.94 -1.30 -8.12
N SER A 83 -2.11 -2.13 -8.75
CA SER A 83 -2.05 -2.20 -10.21
C SER A 83 -3.33 -2.77 -10.83
N ARG A 84 -3.96 -3.79 -10.23
CA ARG A 84 -5.23 -4.33 -10.73
C ARG A 84 -6.38 -3.32 -10.66
N LEU A 85 -6.45 -2.53 -9.58
CA LEU A 85 -7.39 -1.43 -9.45
C LEU A 85 -7.12 -0.34 -10.50
N GLN A 86 -5.86 -0.07 -10.83
CA GLN A 86 -5.54 0.88 -11.89
C GLN A 86 -5.96 0.37 -13.28
N VAL A 87 -5.83 -0.95 -13.54
CA VAL A 87 -6.37 -1.57 -14.75
C VAL A 87 -7.90 -1.49 -14.79
N LEU A 88 -8.57 -1.67 -13.65
CA LEU A 88 -10.03 -1.49 -13.51
C LEU A 88 -10.46 -0.07 -13.89
N PHE A 89 -9.82 0.95 -13.33
CA PHE A 89 -10.20 2.35 -13.57
C PHE A 89 -9.80 2.84 -14.97
N GLY A 90 -8.78 2.24 -15.58
CA GLY A 90 -8.33 2.58 -16.92
C GLY A 90 -7.61 3.93 -17.00
N SER A 91 -7.38 4.42 -18.21
CA SER A 91 -6.56 5.61 -18.47
C SER A 91 -7.28 6.94 -18.29
N ASN A 92 -8.62 6.95 -18.29
CA ASN A 92 -9.43 8.17 -18.42
C ASN A 92 -9.92 8.73 -17.07
N VAL A 93 -9.23 8.39 -15.99
CA VAL A 93 -9.50 8.93 -14.65
C VAL A 93 -8.36 9.83 -14.21
N THR A 94 -8.67 10.82 -13.39
CA THR A 94 -7.67 11.60 -12.66
C THR A 94 -7.50 11.04 -11.25
N ILE A 95 -6.31 11.18 -10.67
CA ILE A 95 -6.04 10.69 -9.31
C ILE A 95 -5.54 11.81 -8.40
N ALA A 96 -5.86 11.68 -7.11
CA ALA A 96 -5.28 12.48 -6.05
C ALA A 96 -4.46 11.57 -5.12
N VAL A 97 -3.28 12.02 -4.72
CA VAL A 97 -2.39 11.30 -3.80
C VAL A 97 -1.91 12.21 -2.68
N GLN A 98 -1.68 11.64 -1.49
CA GLN A 98 -0.95 12.37 -0.45
C GLN A 98 0.47 12.69 -0.93
N ASP A 99 1.02 13.80 -0.47
CA ASP A 99 2.38 14.24 -0.79
C ASP A 99 3.10 14.65 0.50
N PRO A 100 3.93 13.77 1.10
CA PRO A 100 4.47 12.53 0.52
C PRO A 100 3.54 11.30 0.61
N SER A 101 3.72 10.31 -0.27
CA SER A 101 3.04 9.00 -0.21
C SER A 101 3.85 7.85 -0.83
N TYR A 102 3.36 6.62 -0.68
CA TYR A 102 4.00 5.43 -1.26
C TYR A 102 4.03 5.52 -2.81
N PRO A 103 5.21 5.42 -3.46
CA PRO A 103 5.37 5.76 -4.88
C PRO A 103 4.58 4.88 -5.84
N ALA A 104 4.19 3.65 -5.45
CA ALA A 104 3.44 2.76 -6.34
C ALA A 104 2.11 3.37 -6.82
N TYR A 105 1.53 4.31 -6.07
CA TYR A 105 0.31 4.99 -6.48
C TYR A 105 0.52 5.88 -7.70
N VAL A 106 1.59 6.68 -7.68
CA VAL A 106 1.98 7.54 -8.80
C VAL A 106 2.50 6.69 -9.96
N ASP A 107 3.41 5.75 -9.70
CA ASP A 107 4.02 4.93 -10.75
C ASP A 107 2.98 4.11 -11.52
N SER A 108 2.01 3.51 -10.83
CA SER A 108 0.95 2.74 -11.50
C SER A 108 0.01 3.61 -12.32
N SER A 109 -0.21 4.86 -11.91
CA SER A 109 -0.98 5.85 -12.66
C SER A 109 -0.29 6.28 -13.95
N VAL A 110 1.03 6.53 -13.86
CA VAL A 110 1.88 6.80 -15.03
C VAL A 110 1.83 5.62 -16.01
N ILE A 111 1.99 4.39 -15.51
CA ILE A 111 1.94 3.17 -16.33
C ILE A 111 0.58 2.99 -17.03
N MET A 112 -0.51 3.36 -16.36
CA MET A 112 -1.86 3.29 -16.94
C MET A 112 -2.18 4.42 -17.92
N GLY A 113 -1.28 5.40 -18.10
CA GLY A 113 -1.49 6.54 -18.99
C GLY A 113 -2.49 7.56 -18.44
N GLN A 114 -2.62 7.66 -17.12
CA GLN A 114 -3.49 8.64 -16.46
C GLN A 114 -2.81 10.01 -16.27
N THR A 115 -1.51 10.13 -16.58
CA THR A 115 -0.69 11.30 -16.27
C THR A 115 -0.16 11.99 -17.51
N ASP A 116 0.12 13.28 -17.38
CA ASP A 116 0.98 13.99 -18.34
C ASP A 116 2.46 13.68 -18.06
N LEU A 117 3.34 14.34 -18.81
CA LEU A 117 4.79 14.25 -18.63
C LEU A 117 5.24 14.75 -17.25
N TYR A 118 6.38 14.23 -16.81
CA TYR A 118 7.06 14.68 -15.60
C TYR A 118 7.57 16.11 -15.77
N GLN A 119 7.26 16.98 -14.80
CA GLN A 119 7.67 18.36 -14.74
C GLN A 119 8.83 18.50 -13.74
N GLN A 120 10.03 18.76 -14.25
CA GLN A 120 11.27 18.73 -13.46
C GLN A 120 11.36 19.86 -12.42
N ASP A 121 10.77 21.01 -12.69
CA ASP A 121 10.76 22.20 -11.85
C ASP A 121 9.95 22.01 -10.56
N VAL A 122 8.81 21.34 -10.65
CA VAL A 122 7.92 21.04 -9.51
C VAL A 122 8.04 19.60 -9.01
N GLN A 123 8.82 18.77 -9.69
CA GLN A 123 9.04 17.34 -9.41
C GLN A 123 7.75 16.52 -9.33
N LYS A 124 6.81 16.78 -10.25
CA LYS A 124 5.48 16.16 -10.29
C LYS A 124 5.13 15.70 -11.70
N TYR A 125 4.29 14.68 -11.80
CA TYR A 125 3.58 14.37 -13.04
C TYR A 125 2.33 15.24 -13.16
N GLY A 126 2.03 15.75 -14.36
CA GLY A 126 0.77 16.45 -14.61
C GLY A 126 -0.43 15.50 -14.56
N ASN A 127 -1.64 16.06 -14.41
CA ASN A 127 -2.90 15.33 -14.24
C ASN A 127 -2.99 14.44 -12.98
N ILE A 128 -2.13 14.68 -11.98
CA ILE A 128 -2.24 14.16 -10.62
C ILE A 128 -2.41 15.33 -9.65
N GLU A 129 -3.40 15.25 -8.77
CA GLU A 129 -3.54 16.18 -7.64
C GLU A 129 -2.67 15.70 -6.45
N TYR A 130 -1.76 16.54 -5.98
CA TYR A 130 -0.84 16.21 -4.89
C TYR A 130 -1.29 16.92 -3.61
N MET A 131 -1.97 16.18 -2.75
CA MET A 131 -2.48 16.64 -1.47
C MET A 131 -1.34 16.72 -0.46
N ARG A 132 -0.78 17.92 -0.28
CA ARG A 132 0.38 18.14 0.60
C ARG A 132 0.06 17.73 2.05
N CYS A 133 0.93 16.92 2.64
CA CYS A 133 0.87 16.43 4.02
C CYS A 133 2.20 16.79 4.72
N ASN A 134 2.20 17.83 5.54
CA ASN A 134 3.38 18.34 6.23
C ASN A 134 3.12 18.51 7.75
N PRO A 135 4.15 18.77 8.56
CA PRO A 135 3.96 19.05 9.98
C PRO A 135 2.97 20.19 10.23
N GLU A 136 2.95 21.20 9.37
CA GLU A 136 2.11 22.39 9.51
C GLU A 136 0.61 22.10 9.30
N ASN A 137 0.24 21.00 8.66
CA ASN A 137 -1.15 20.53 8.49
C ASN A 137 -1.41 19.16 9.13
N GLY A 138 -0.56 18.75 10.07
CA GLY A 138 -0.76 17.56 10.90
C GLY A 138 -0.56 16.23 10.19
N PHE A 139 -0.04 16.21 8.96
CA PHE A 139 0.12 15.03 8.08
C PHE A 139 -1.17 14.25 7.73
N PHE A 140 -2.27 14.42 8.46
CA PHE A 140 -3.46 13.59 8.42
C PHE A 140 -4.75 14.38 8.72
N PRO A 141 -5.92 13.83 8.37
CA PRO A 141 -7.22 14.39 8.69
C PRO A 141 -7.50 14.57 10.20
N ASP A 142 -8.40 15.48 10.54
CA ASP A 142 -9.01 15.64 11.88
C ASP A 142 -9.79 14.37 12.25
N LEU A 143 -9.30 13.67 13.28
CA LEU A 143 -9.91 12.44 13.81
C LEU A 143 -10.80 12.68 15.04
N SER A 144 -11.03 13.95 15.44
CA SER A 144 -11.75 14.30 16.68
C SER A 144 -13.19 13.80 16.78
N THR A 145 -13.76 13.31 15.68
CA THR A 145 -15.13 12.77 15.60
C THR A 145 -15.17 11.24 15.61
N VAL A 146 -14.02 10.56 15.65
CA VAL A 146 -13.93 9.09 15.66
C VAL A 146 -13.80 8.60 17.11
N PRO A 147 -14.54 7.55 17.52
CA PRO A 147 -14.56 7.06 18.91
C PRO A 147 -13.24 6.42 19.42
N HIS A 148 -12.24 6.24 18.55
CA HIS A 148 -10.93 5.67 18.86
C HIS A 148 -9.79 6.61 18.43
N ASP A 149 -8.59 6.43 19.00
CA ASP A 149 -7.38 7.21 18.71
C ASP A 149 -7.07 7.35 17.20
N SER A 150 -7.52 6.40 16.36
CA SER A 150 -7.63 6.49 14.90
C SER A 150 -8.49 5.33 14.35
N PRO A 151 -9.30 5.52 13.28
CA PRO A 151 -9.98 4.42 12.62
C PRO A 151 -8.95 3.52 11.93
N LYS A 152 -9.14 2.20 12.05
CA LYS A 152 -8.30 1.17 11.42
C LYS A 152 -8.82 0.81 10.03
N SER A 153 -10.14 0.88 9.84
CA SER A 153 -10.80 0.70 8.56
C SER A 153 -11.53 1.99 8.13
N ILE A 154 -11.52 2.29 6.83
CA ILE A 154 -12.31 3.42 6.31
C ILE A 154 -13.82 3.20 6.50
N PHE A 155 -14.25 1.94 6.61
CA PHE A 155 -15.66 1.58 6.78
C PHE A 155 -16.19 1.82 8.20
N GLU A 156 -15.34 2.22 9.14
CA GLU A 156 -15.78 2.80 10.43
C GLU A 156 -16.49 4.15 10.24
N ILE A 157 -16.28 4.81 9.09
CA ILE A 157 -16.89 6.11 8.79
C ILE A 157 -18.21 5.90 8.03
N PRO A 158 -19.35 6.40 8.57
CA PRO A 158 -20.63 6.29 7.89
C PRO A 158 -20.58 6.84 6.46
N GLY A 159 -21.10 6.05 5.52
CA GLY A 159 -21.12 6.42 4.11
C GLY A 159 -19.89 6.04 3.30
N ALA A 160 -18.82 5.56 3.94
CA ALA A 160 -17.63 5.13 3.23
C ALA A 160 -17.90 4.02 2.20
N LYS A 161 -18.86 3.13 2.44
CA LYS A 161 -19.19 2.04 1.51
C LYS A 161 -19.65 2.49 0.13
N GLU A 162 -20.16 3.72 0.00
CA GLU A 162 -20.61 4.28 -1.27
C GLU A 162 -19.48 4.89 -2.10
N VAL A 163 -18.31 5.12 -1.49
CA VAL A 163 -17.21 5.86 -2.14
C VAL A 163 -15.84 5.23 -1.95
N ALA A 164 -15.67 4.21 -1.10
CA ALA A 164 -14.35 3.72 -0.73
C ALA A 164 -14.11 2.25 -1.10
N VAL A 165 -12.89 1.98 -1.57
CA VAL A 165 -12.28 0.65 -1.56
C VAL A 165 -11.15 0.65 -0.52
N GLU A 166 -10.94 -0.49 0.14
CA GLU A 166 -9.83 -0.66 1.09
C GLU A 166 -8.91 -1.79 0.64
N THR A 167 -7.60 -1.55 0.60
CA THR A 167 -6.60 -2.58 0.31
C THR A 167 -5.62 -2.75 1.46
N ALA A 168 -5.33 -3.99 1.83
CA ALA A 168 -4.49 -4.32 2.97
C ALA A 168 -3.62 -5.57 2.70
N SER A 169 -2.68 -5.86 3.61
CA SER A 169 -1.76 -6.99 3.43
C SER A 169 -1.27 -7.59 4.73
N PHE A 170 -1.14 -8.92 4.75
CA PHE A 170 -0.46 -9.67 5.80
C PHE A 170 1.07 -9.39 5.86
N SER A 171 1.63 -8.70 4.86
CA SER A 171 3.07 -8.46 4.75
C SER A 171 3.66 -7.79 5.98
N LYS A 172 2.94 -6.83 6.58
CA LYS A 172 3.43 -6.08 7.73
C LYS A 172 3.01 -6.75 9.04
N TYR A 173 1.78 -7.26 9.15
CA TYR A 173 1.30 -7.93 10.36
C TYR A 173 2.03 -9.26 10.65
N ALA A 174 2.17 -10.12 9.64
CA ALA A 174 2.67 -11.49 9.80
C ALA A 174 4.06 -11.73 9.19
N GLY A 175 4.70 -10.69 8.65
CA GLY A 175 5.96 -10.84 7.91
C GLY A 175 5.81 -11.52 6.55
N PHE A 176 4.62 -11.52 5.96
CA PHE A 176 4.32 -12.18 4.67
C PHE A 176 4.87 -11.43 3.43
N THR A 177 5.90 -10.61 3.59
CA THR A 177 6.52 -9.86 2.48
C THR A 177 6.96 -10.79 1.35
N GLY A 178 7.51 -11.96 1.68
CA GLY A 178 7.89 -13.02 0.74
C GLY A 178 6.82 -14.10 0.51
N VAL A 179 5.89 -14.29 1.44
CA VAL A 179 4.81 -15.29 1.35
C VAL A 179 3.69 -14.84 0.40
N ARG A 180 3.50 -13.52 0.26
CA ARG A 180 2.58 -12.87 -0.69
C ARG A 180 1.10 -13.15 -0.40
N LEU A 181 0.53 -12.37 0.52
CA LEU A 181 -0.91 -12.38 0.77
C LEU A 181 -1.44 -10.99 1.14
N GLY A 182 -2.60 -10.65 0.62
CA GLY A 182 -3.37 -9.47 0.99
C GLY A 182 -4.82 -9.62 0.58
N TRP A 183 -5.56 -8.53 0.69
CA TRP A 183 -6.94 -8.48 0.24
C TRP A 183 -7.33 -7.06 -0.14
N THR A 184 -8.39 -6.96 -0.93
CA THR A 184 -9.08 -5.71 -1.24
C THR A 184 -10.57 -5.88 -0.96
N VAL A 185 -11.17 -4.90 -0.28
CA VAL A 185 -12.60 -4.82 -0.01
C VAL A 185 -13.23 -3.85 -1.01
N VAL A 186 -14.23 -4.32 -1.75
CA VAL A 186 -15.03 -3.53 -2.68
C VAL A 186 -16.51 -3.66 -2.30
N PRO A 187 -17.09 -2.69 -1.57
CA PRO A 187 -18.46 -2.78 -1.09
C PRO A 187 -19.49 -2.84 -2.22
N LYS A 188 -20.64 -3.46 -1.96
CA LYS A 188 -21.76 -3.56 -2.92
C LYS A 188 -22.39 -2.21 -3.24
N GLU A 189 -22.34 -1.28 -2.28
CA GLU A 189 -22.85 0.08 -2.41
C GLU A 189 -21.97 0.98 -3.28
N LEU A 190 -20.76 0.54 -3.63
CA LEU A 190 -19.85 1.28 -4.50
C LEU A 190 -20.22 1.07 -5.97
N LEU A 191 -20.77 2.11 -6.58
CA LEU A 191 -21.25 2.11 -7.96
C LEU A 191 -20.46 3.12 -8.81
N PHE A 192 -20.27 2.79 -10.08
CA PHE A 192 -19.91 3.78 -11.11
C PHE A 192 -21.07 4.76 -11.34
N SER A 193 -20.80 5.84 -12.08
CA SER A 193 -21.78 6.89 -12.36
C SER A 193 -23.02 6.42 -13.13
N ASP A 194 -22.93 5.31 -13.86
CA ASP A 194 -24.03 4.66 -14.57
C ASP A 194 -24.82 3.66 -13.68
N GLY A 195 -24.45 3.53 -12.41
CA GLY A 195 -25.03 2.59 -11.45
C GLY A 195 -24.44 1.18 -11.52
N HIS A 196 -23.41 0.93 -12.35
CA HIS A 196 -22.76 -0.38 -12.42
C HIS A 196 -21.92 -0.65 -11.15
N PRO A 197 -22.07 -1.81 -10.48
CA PRO A 197 -21.29 -2.12 -9.28
C PRO A 197 -19.80 -2.29 -9.58
N VAL A 198 -18.94 -1.51 -8.92
CA VAL A 198 -17.48 -1.54 -9.11
C VAL A 198 -16.91 -2.93 -8.81
N ALA A 199 -17.48 -3.64 -7.83
CA ALA A 199 -17.08 -5.01 -7.48
C ALA A 199 -17.22 -6.00 -8.65
N LYS A 200 -18.17 -5.81 -9.57
CA LYS A 200 -18.35 -6.70 -10.73
C LYS A 200 -17.21 -6.56 -11.73
N ASP A 201 -16.82 -5.34 -12.06
CA ASP A 201 -15.69 -5.10 -12.95
C ASP A 201 -14.36 -5.47 -12.27
N PHE A 202 -14.22 -5.24 -10.96
CA PHE A 202 -13.04 -5.71 -10.24
C PHE A 202 -12.94 -7.25 -10.25
N ASN A 203 -14.05 -7.96 -10.05
CA ASN A 203 -14.11 -9.41 -10.23
C ASN A 203 -13.73 -9.82 -11.65
N ARG A 204 -14.21 -9.10 -12.68
CA ARG A 204 -13.83 -9.36 -14.08
C ARG A 204 -12.33 -9.19 -14.31
N ILE A 205 -11.70 -8.15 -13.76
CA ILE A 205 -10.24 -7.96 -13.81
C ILE A 205 -9.53 -9.11 -13.11
N VAL A 206 -9.95 -9.47 -11.90
CA VAL A 206 -9.37 -10.59 -11.14
C VAL A 206 -9.44 -11.88 -11.95
N CYS A 207 -10.61 -12.28 -12.46
CA CYS A 207 -10.75 -13.51 -13.25
C CYS A 207 -10.01 -13.48 -14.61
N THR A 208 -9.60 -12.31 -15.11
CA THR A 208 -8.86 -12.20 -16.38
C THR A 208 -7.35 -12.20 -16.16
N CYS A 209 -6.90 -11.49 -15.13
CA CYS A 209 -5.51 -11.13 -14.94
C CYS A 209 -4.88 -11.86 -13.75
N PHE A 210 -5.64 -12.70 -13.04
CA PHE A 210 -5.19 -13.39 -11.84
C PHE A 210 -5.88 -14.75 -11.67
N ASN A 211 -5.12 -15.76 -11.23
CA ASN A 211 -5.63 -17.12 -11.00
C ASN A 211 -5.81 -17.44 -9.50
N GLY A 212 -5.84 -16.42 -8.66
CA GLY A 212 -5.96 -16.56 -7.20
C GLY A 212 -4.60 -16.63 -6.48
N ALA A 213 -4.62 -16.27 -5.19
CA ALA A 213 -3.43 -16.32 -4.35
C ALA A 213 -3.00 -17.77 -4.09
N SER A 214 -1.71 -17.98 -3.81
CA SER A 214 -1.19 -19.31 -3.44
C SER A 214 -2.01 -19.91 -2.30
N ASN A 215 -2.45 -21.16 -2.47
CA ASN A 215 -3.21 -21.87 -1.44
C ASN A 215 -2.40 -22.07 -0.13
N ILE A 216 -1.07 -22.22 -0.23
CA ILE A 216 -0.17 -22.25 0.94
C ILE A 216 -0.20 -20.91 1.67
N ALA A 217 -0.12 -19.80 0.92
CA ALA A 217 -0.20 -18.46 1.50
C ALA A 217 -1.57 -18.25 2.17
N GLN A 218 -2.67 -18.63 1.50
CA GLN A 218 -4.01 -18.52 2.05
C GLN A 218 -4.20 -19.35 3.34
N ALA A 219 -3.68 -20.57 3.39
CA ALA A 219 -3.70 -21.39 4.61
C ALA A 219 -2.93 -20.72 5.76
N GLY A 220 -1.78 -20.12 5.46
CA GLY A 220 -1.03 -19.31 6.42
C GLY A 220 -1.81 -18.07 6.90
N GLY A 221 -2.47 -17.37 5.98
CA GLY A 221 -3.33 -16.23 6.30
C GLY A 221 -4.50 -16.62 7.19
N LEU A 222 -5.14 -17.77 6.94
CA LEU A 222 -6.22 -18.26 7.79
C LEU A 222 -5.71 -18.59 9.19
N ALA A 223 -4.53 -19.20 9.31
CA ALA A 223 -3.89 -19.46 10.59
C ALA A 223 -3.54 -18.17 11.34
N CYS A 224 -3.13 -17.11 10.65
CA CYS A 224 -2.90 -15.79 11.25
C CYS A 224 -4.16 -15.22 11.94
N LEU A 225 -5.36 -15.55 11.46
CA LEU A 225 -6.62 -15.04 12.00
C LEU A 225 -7.22 -15.91 13.12
N SER A 226 -6.51 -16.96 13.55
CA SER A 226 -6.83 -17.68 14.80
C SER A 226 -6.45 -16.86 16.04
N PRO A 227 -7.00 -17.14 17.22
CA PRO A 227 -6.59 -16.47 18.46
C PRO A 227 -5.08 -16.54 18.71
N GLU A 228 -4.46 -17.69 18.46
CA GLU A 228 -3.01 -17.88 18.59
C GLU A 228 -2.23 -17.09 17.53
N GLY A 229 -2.74 -17.07 16.29
CA GLY A 229 -2.15 -16.30 15.19
C GLY A 229 -2.19 -14.80 15.43
N LEU A 230 -3.32 -14.28 15.89
CA LEU A 230 -3.49 -12.86 16.25
C LEU A 230 -2.55 -12.46 17.37
N LYS A 231 -2.45 -13.29 18.42
CA LYS A 231 -1.48 -13.07 19.51
C LYS A 231 -0.04 -13.04 18.97
N ALA A 232 0.34 -13.99 18.12
CA ALA A 232 1.68 -14.03 17.55
C ALA A 232 1.98 -12.79 16.68
N MET A 233 1.02 -12.33 15.88
CA MET A 233 1.15 -11.08 15.11
C MET A 233 1.29 -9.87 16.04
N HIS A 234 0.48 -9.79 17.11
CA HIS A 234 0.58 -8.72 18.10
C HIS A 234 1.97 -8.68 18.77
N ASP A 235 2.51 -9.84 19.15
CA ASP A 235 3.84 -9.94 19.77
C ASP A 235 4.94 -9.44 18.80
N VAL A 236 4.85 -9.80 17.51
CA VAL A 236 5.77 -9.33 16.45
C VAL A 236 5.64 -7.83 16.19
N VAL A 237 4.42 -7.30 16.13
CA VAL A 237 4.19 -5.87 15.97
C VAL A 237 4.73 -5.11 17.18
N GLY A 238 4.48 -5.60 18.40
CA GLY A 238 5.01 -5.03 19.64
C GLY A 238 6.53 -4.92 19.62
N PHE A 239 7.23 -5.98 19.18
CA PHE A 239 8.68 -5.97 19.00
C PHE A 239 9.16 -4.84 18.06
N TYR A 240 8.45 -4.60 16.95
CA TYR A 240 8.79 -3.51 16.03
C TYR A 240 8.38 -2.12 16.56
N LYS A 241 7.35 -2.03 17.41
CA LYS A 241 7.02 -0.77 18.10
C LYS A 241 8.14 -0.37 19.07
N GLU A 242 8.66 -1.31 19.85
CA GLU A 242 9.85 -1.06 20.69
C GLU A 242 11.08 -0.65 19.85
N ASN A 243 11.32 -1.30 18.70
CA ASN A 243 12.38 -0.85 17.78
C ASN A 243 12.17 0.59 17.32
N THR A 244 10.92 0.98 17.08
CA THR A 244 10.56 2.32 16.65
C THR A 244 10.87 3.34 17.75
N GLU A 245 10.55 3.03 19.00
CA GLU A 245 10.87 3.85 20.19
C GLU A 245 12.38 4.11 20.30
N ILE A 246 13.22 3.09 20.11
CA ILE A 246 14.69 3.24 20.13
C ILE A 246 15.16 4.25 19.08
N ILE A 247 14.56 4.22 17.89
CA ILE A 247 14.92 5.15 16.80
C ILE A 247 14.40 6.56 17.11
N VAL A 248 13.17 6.70 17.62
CA VAL A 248 12.61 7.99 18.07
C VAL A 248 13.52 8.63 19.12
N ASP A 249 13.84 7.90 20.19
CA ASP A 249 14.71 8.38 21.27
C ASP A 249 16.08 8.80 20.73
N THR A 250 16.60 8.06 19.77
CA THR A 250 17.89 8.37 19.15
C THR A 250 17.87 9.73 18.48
N PHE A 251 16.94 9.99 17.57
CA PHE A 251 16.90 11.26 16.84
C PHE A 251 16.43 12.42 17.73
N THR A 252 15.47 12.20 18.63
CA THR A 252 15.02 13.22 19.59
C THR A 252 16.14 13.64 20.54
N SER A 253 16.94 12.69 21.05
CA SER A 253 18.10 13.02 21.91
C SER A 253 19.21 13.81 21.21
N LEU A 254 19.22 13.80 19.87
CA LEU A 254 20.13 14.57 19.03
C LEU A 254 19.55 15.92 18.58
N GLY A 255 18.32 16.25 19.00
CA GLY A 255 17.65 17.52 18.70
C GLY A 255 16.93 17.57 17.36
N PHE A 256 16.70 16.43 16.70
CA PHE A 256 15.91 16.40 15.46
C PHE A 256 14.40 16.40 15.74
N ASN A 257 13.65 17.00 14.82
CA ASN A 257 12.20 16.84 14.79
C ASN A 257 11.85 15.47 14.17
N VAL A 258 11.17 14.64 14.96
CA VAL A 258 10.74 13.29 14.57
C VAL A 258 9.23 13.23 14.48
N TYR A 259 8.72 12.73 13.36
CA TYR A 259 7.30 12.57 13.09
C TYR A 259 6.97 11.11 12.78
N GLY A 260 5.69 10.76 12.83
CA GLY A 260 5.24 9.36 12.66
C GLY A 260 5.45 8.52 13.92
N ALA A 261 5.90 7.28 13.75
CA ALA A 261 6.23 6.30 14.81
C ALA A 261 5.08 5.76 15.67
N LYS A 262 4.13 6.58 16.12
CA LYS A 262 3.05 6.13 17.04
C LYS A 262 2.24 4.97 16.45
N ASN A 263 1.91 5.09 15.16
CA ASN A 263 1.00 4.20 14.43
C ASN A 263 1.68 3.51 13.23
N ALA A 264 3.01 3.56 13.12
CA ALA A 264 3.74 3.01 11.97
C ALA A 264 5.16 2.55 12.33
N PRO A 265 5.71 1.50 11.69
CA PRO A 265 7.04 0.93 11.99
C PRO A 265 8.18 1.68 11.30
N TYR A 266 8.10 3.00 11.32
CA TYR A 266 9.13 3.88 10.81
C TYR A 266 9.01 5.25 11.45
N VAL A 267 10.13 5.95 11.46
CA VAL A 267 10.19 7.37 11.81
C VAL A 267 10.36 8.20 10.55
N TRP A 268 9.84 9.41 10.59
CA TRP A 268 10.03 10.43 9.57
C TRP A 268 10.81 11.60 10.19
N VAL A 269 12.09 11.72 9.86
CA VAL A 269 13.02 12.64 10.53
C VAL A 269 13.27 13.85 9.64
N ARG A 270 13.11 15.06 10.17
CA ARG A 270 13.34 16.32 9.43
C ARG A 270 14.80 16.73 9.48
N PHE A 271 15.36 17.07 8.32
CA PHE A 271 16.68 17.65 8.11
C PHE A 271 16.53 19.01 7.41
N PRO A 272 16.22 20.10 8.15
CA PRO A 272 15.88 21.39 7.57
C PRO A 272 16.95 21.92 6.62
N GLY A 273 16.55 22.35 5.42
CA GLY A 273 17.44 22.96 4.42
C GLY A 273 18.44 22.00 3.77
N ARG A 274 18.36 20.70 4.05
CA ARG A 274 19.24 19.69 3.45
C ARG A 274 18.49 18.86 2.41
N ASN A 275 19.16 18.58 1.30
CA ASN A 275 18.65 17.64 0.32
C ASN A 275 18.62 16.22 0.91
N SER A 276 17.50 15.53 0.74
CA SER A 276 17.22 14.22 1.33
C SER A 276 18.12 13.10 0.78
N TRP A 277 18.51 13.17 -0.50
CA TRP A 277 19.49 12.24 -1.10
C TRP A 277 20.90 12.45 -0.57
N ASP A 278 21.30 13.70 -0.34
CA ASP A 278 22.60 14.01 0.28
C ASP A 278 22.66 13.50 1.72
N VAL A 279 21.57 13.61 2.48
CA VAL A 279 21.48 13.05 3.84
C VAL A 279 21.53 11.52 3.80
N PHE A 280 20.81 10.89 2.87
CA PHE A 280 20.88 9.44 2.65
C PHE A 280 22.33 9.00 2.35
N ALA A 281 23.00 9.65 1.40
CA ALA A 281 24.37 9.33 1.03
C ALA A 281 25.34 9.54 2.19
N GLU A 282 25.18 10.61 2.98
CA GLU A 282 25.98 10.85 4.18
C GLU A 282 25.85 9.72 5.20
N ILE A 283 24.62 9.32 5.53
CA ILE A 283 24.36 8.27 6.53
C ILE A 283 24.92 6.93 6.02
N LEU A 284 24.70 6.63 4.73
CA LEU A 284 25.23 5.40 4.13
C LEU A 284 26.75 5.37 4.19
N GLU A 285 27.42 6.39 3.68
CA GLU A 285 28.89 6.44 3.57
C GLU A 285 29.57 6.46 4.94
N LYS A 286 29.08 7.28 5.87
CA LYS A 286 29.78 7.52 7.14
C LYS A 286 29.51 6.46 8.20
N VAL A 287 28.32 5.84 8.18
CA VAL A 287 27.92 4.90 9.25
C VAL A 287 27.38 3.55 8.75
N ASN A 288 27.35 3.33 7.43
CA ASN A 288 26.89 2.08 6.82
C ASN A 288 25.45 1.72 7.25
N VAL A 289 24.57 2.72 7.28
CA VAL A 289 23.14 2.56 7.56
C VAL A 289 22.35 2.99 6.33
N VAL A 290 21.48 2.12 5.83
CA VAL A 290 20.59 2.45 4.71
C VAL A 290 19.32 3.07 5.26
N THR A 291 18.97 4.26 4.79
CA THR A 291 17.70 4.94 5.07
C THR A 291 16.90 5.10 3.78
N THR A 292 15.77 5.81 3.79
CA THR A 292 15.06 6.17 2.55
C THR A 292 14.96 7.70 2.44
N PRO A 293 15.48 8.32 1.37
CA PRO A 293 15.37 9.76 1.16
C PRO A 293 13.90 10.14 0.96
N GLY A 294 13.45 11.21 1.62
CA GLY A 294 12.04 11.56 1.65
C GLY A 294 11.48 12.03 0.30
N SER A 295 12.30 12.63 -0.57
CA SER A 295 11.92 12.98 -1.94
C SER A 295 11.47 11.80 -2.79
N GLY A 296 11.87 10.57 -2.44
CA GLY A 296 11.38 9.35 -3.09
C GLY A 296 9.90 9.06 -2.84
N PHE A 297 9.24 9.80 -1.95
CA PHE A 297 7.80 9.73 -1.66
C PHE A 297 7.02 10.90 -2.26
N GLY A 298 7.66 11.73 -3.09
CA GLY A 298 7.09 12.96 -3.63
C GLY A 298 7.77 14.22 -3.09
N PRO A 299 7.54 15.37 -3.72
CA PRO A 299 8.22 16.63 -3.40
C PRO A 299 7.97 17.12 -1.97
N GLY A 300 6.81 16.80 -1.38
CA GLY A 300 6.48 17.09 0.01
C GLY A 300 7.39 16.36 1.02
N GLY A 301 8.10 15.32 0.58
CA GLY A 301 9.07 14.61 1.41
C GLY A 301 10.50 15.17 1.37
N GLU A 302 10.79 16.19 0.56
CA GLU A 302 12.11 16.82 0.55
C GLU A 302 12.45 17.45 1.91
N GLY A 303 13.72 17.37 2.32
CA GLY A 303 14.15 17.75 3.67
C GLY A 303 13.78 16.75 4.77
N PHE A 304 13.34 15.54 4.40
CA PHE A 304 13.10 14.45 5.35
C PHE A 304 13.79 13.14 4.95
N VAL A 305 13.97 12.25 5.92
CA VAL A 305 14.45 10.88 5.74
C VAL A 305 13.55 9.92 6.52
N ARG A 306 13.14 8.83 5.88
CA ARG A 306 12.48 7.71 6.54
C ARG A 306 13.50 6.73 7.10
N VAL A 307 13.32 6.30 8.34
CA VAL A 307 14.10 5.20 8.92
C VAL A 307 13.15 4.10 9.37
N SER A 308 13.35 2.88 8.85
CA SER A 308 12.51 1.74 9.17
C SER A 308 12.89 1.12 10.51
N ALA A 309 11.89 0.64 11.26
CA ALA A 309 12.08 -0.13 12.49
C ALA A 309 12.17 -1.65 12.29
N PHE A 310 12.08 -2.12 11.04
CA PHE A 310 12.22 -3.53 10.70
C PHE A 310 13.68 -3.96 10.75
N GLY A 311 14.04 -4.73 11.76
CA GLY A 311 15.38 -5.30 11.92
C GLY A 311 15.51 -6.06 13.23
N HIS A 312 16.56 -6.88 13.34
CA HIS A 312 16.93 -7.50 14.62
C HIS A 312 17.28 -6.41 15.65
N ARG A 313 16.93 -6.63 16.92
CA ARG A 313 17.11 -5.64 18.00
C ARG A 313 18.55 -5.14 18.08
N ASP A 314 19.53 -6.03 17.99
CA ASP A 314 20.95 -5.68 18.03
C ASP A 314 21.36 -4.77 16.87
N ASN A 315 20.82 -4.99 15.68
CA ASN A 315 21.07 -4.13 14.51
C ASN A 315 20.46 -2.74 14.70
N ILE A 316 19.27 -2.64 15.31
CA ILE A 316 18.62 -1.35 15.63
C ILE A 316 19.44 -0.58 16.66
N ILE A 317 19.90 -1.25 17.72
CA ILE A 317 20.75 -0.66 18.75
C ILE A 317 22.09 -0.20 18.16
N GLU A 318 22.71 -1.01 17.30
CA GLU A 318 23.97 -0.65 16.64
C GLU A 318 23.79 0.52 15.68
N ALA A 319 22.74 0.53 14.86
CA ALA A 319 22.42 1.65 13.98
C ALA A 319 22.20 2.94 14.80
N ALA A 320 21.43 2.86 15.89
CA ALA A 320 21.21 3.98 16.81
C ALA A 320 22.53 4.52 17.40
N ARG A 321 23.42 3.63 17.85
CA ARG A 321 24.75 4.01 18.37
C ARG A 321 25.56 4.76 17.32
N ARG A 322 25.61 4.27 16.08
CA ARG A 322 26.35 4.92 14.99
C ARG A 322 25.76 6.27 14.60
N LEU A 323 24.43 6.37 14.51
CA LEU A 323 23.73 7.62 14.23
C LEU A 323 24.01 8.67 15.33
N LYS A 324 24.01 8.25 16.60
CA LYS A 324 24.44 9.11 17.73
C LYS A 324 25.86 9.59 17.55
N GLN A 325 26.81 8.73 17.15
CA GLN A 325 28.19 9.14 16.92
C GLN A 325 28.32 10.14 15.76
N LEU A 326 27.61 9.91 14.66
CA LEU A 326 27.64 10.80 13.49
C LEU A 326 27.13 12.21 13.81
N TYR A 327 26.02 12.32 14.54
CA TYR A 327 25.35 13.60 14.78
C TYR A 327 25.62 14.22 16.16
N LYS A 328 26.42 13.58 17.04
CA LYS A 328 26.85 14.15 18.33
C LYS A 328 27.44 15.57 18.23
N PRO A 329 28.29 15.90 17.24
CA PRO A 329 28.83 17.26 17.11
C PRO A 329 27.77 18.31 16.75
N VAL A 330 26.71 17.90 16.03
CA VAL A 330 25.60 18.78 15.62
C VAL A 330 24.73 19.14 16.82
N ALA A 331 24.46 18.18 17.71
CA ALA A 331 23.71 18.42 18.95
C ALA A 331 24.42 19.42 19.88
N ALA A 332 25.76 19.35 19.97
CA ALA A 332 26.57 20.28 20.75
C ALA A 332 26.57 21.71 20.18
N ALA A 333 26.53 21.85 18.85
CA ALA A 333 26.43 23.16 18.19
C ALA A 333 25.01 23.77 18.32
N ALA A 334 23.97 22.96 18.22
CA ALA A 334 22.58 23.40 18.40
C ALA A 334 22.28 23.85 19.83
N ALA A 335 22.83 23.18 20.84
CA ALA A 335 22.64 23.53 22.26
C ALA A 335 23.13 24.96 22.62
N ASN A 336 24.02 25.56 21.82
CA ASN A 336 24.50 26.93 22.02
C ASN A 336 23.64 28.01 21.33
N CYS A 337 22.55 27.65 20.64
CA CYS A 337 21.72 28.59 19.87
C CYS A 337 20.22 28.57 20.18
N TYR A 338 19.72 27.83 21.18
CA TYR A 338 18.27 27.71 21.38
C TYR A 338 17.66 28.84 22.23
N LEU A 339 16.83 29.66 21.58
CA LEU A 339 15.62 30.25 22.16
C LEU A 339 14.45 29.30 21.86
N PRO A 340 13.56 29.00 22.82
CA PRO A 340 12.43 28.11 22.58
C PRO A 340 11.37 28.83 21.75
N SER A 341 11.19 28.42 20.49
CA SER A 341 9.99 28.80 19.75
C SER A 341 8.83 27.91 20.22
N LEU A 342 7.89 28.51 20.96
CA LEU A 342 6.55 27.99 21.17
C LEU A 342 5.89 27.78 19.80
N VAL A 343 5.75 26.52 19.38
CA VAL A 343 4.90 26.17 18.26
C VAL A 343 3.46 26.21 18.79
N THR A 344 2.75 27.29 18.48
CA THR A 344 1.29 27.29 18.56
C THR A 344 0.78 26.39 17.45
N GLU A 345 0.17 25.27 17.81
CA GLU A 345 -0.57 24.39 16.91
C GLU A 345 -1.71 25.18 16.23
N GLN A 346 -1.53 25.56 14.96
CA GLN A 346 -2.62 25.90 14.07
C GLN A 346 -2.87 24.70 13.16
N HIS A 347 -3.87 23.89 13.50
CA HIS A 347 -4.27 22.71 12.74
C HIS A 347 -5.14 23.11 11.55
N ALA A 348 -4.58 23.12 10.34
CA ALA A 348 -5.39 22.95 9.13
C ALA A 348 -5.69 21.44 9.02
N SER A 349 -6.94 21.05 9.22
CA SER A 349 -7.32 19.64 9.32
C SER A 349 -8.51 19.32 8.42
N ILE A 350 -8.43 18.23 7.66
CA ILE A 350 -9.52 17.72 6.81
C ILE A 350 -10.28 16.69 7.64
N ARG A 351 -11.59 16.77 7.84
CA ARG A 351 -12.31 15.71 8.58
C ARG A 351 -12.54 14.50 7.67
N LEU A 352 -12.34 13.28 8.17
CA LEU A 352 -12.64 12.05 7.40
C LEU A 352 -14.08 12.02 6.88
N GLY A 353 -15.06 12.41 7.71
CA GLY A 353 -16.45 12.56 7.26
C GLY A 353 -16.60 13.59 6.14
N GLY A 354 -15.90 14.73 6.25
CA GLY A 354 -15.87 15.74 5.18
C GLY A 354 -15.22 15.22 3.89
N LEU A 355 -14.23 14.34 3.98
CA LEU A 355 -13.63 13.67 2.82
C LEU A 355 -14.62 12.70 2.16
N ILE A 356 -15.39 11.92 2.94
CA ILE A 356 -16.46 11.05 2.41
C ILE A 356 -17.53 11.88 1.70
N ASP A 357 -18.00 12.96 2.32
CA ASP A 357 -19.02 13.83 1.74
C ASP A 357 -18.52 14.53 0.46
N THR A 358 -17.26 14.98 0.47
CA THR A 358 -16.60 15.53 -0.72
C THR A 358 -16.53 14.48 -1.83
N ALA A 359 -16.07 13.27 -1.53
CA ALA A 359 -15.99 12.18 -2.49
C ALA A 359 -17.35 11.84 -3.11
N ARG A 360 -18.42 11.79 -2.29
CA ARG A 360 -19.80 11.62 -2.77
C ARG A 360 -20.21 12.74 -3.73
N SER A 361 -19.99 14.00 -3.35
CA SER A 361 -20.37 15.15 -4.16
C SER A 361 -19.63 15.22 -5.50
N LEU A 362 -18.39 14.74 -5.55
CA LEU A 362 -17.54 14.75 -6.73
C LEU A 362 -17.64 13.44 -7.54
N GLY A 363 -18.39 12.44 -7.07
CA GLY A 363 -18.43 11.11 -7.68
C GLY A 363 -17.07 10.41 -7.72
N THR A 364 -16.23 10.65 -6.71
CA THR A 364 -14.85 10.15 -6.63
C THR A 364 -14.78 8.88 -5.78
N ILE A 365 -13.96 7.91 -6.22
CA ILE A 365 -13.66 6.70 -5.44
C ILE A 365 -12.39 6.93 -4.61
N LEU A 366 -12.52 6.79 -3.30
CA LEU A 366 -11.42 6.82 -2.34
C LEU A 366 -10.78 5.43 -2.25
N ARG A 367 -9.45 5.36 -2.36
CA ARG A 367 -8.69 4.16 -1.99
C ARG A 367 -8.05 4.37 -0.63
N TRP A 368 -8.51 3.62 0.36
CA TRP A 368 -7.86 3.51 1.67
C TRP A 368 -6.83 2.38 1.65
N SER A 369 -5.70 2.58 2.30
CA SER A 369 -4.65 1.56 2.39
C SER A 369 -4.10 1.50 3.80
N ALA A 370 -4.48 0.45 4.54
CA ALA A 370 -3.90 0.13 5.84
C ALA A 370 -2.53 -0.55 5.62
N LEU A 371 -1.54 0.22 5.17
CA LEU A 371 -0.17 -0.26 5.00
C LEU A 371 0.68 -0.09 6.28
N ASP A 372 0.15 0.64 7.25
CA ASP A 372 0.81 0.99 8.50
C ASP A 372 0.13 0.27 9.68
N PHE A 373 0.89 0.04 10.75
CA PHE A 373 0.46 -0.73 11.93
C PHE A 373 -0.58 0.04 12.76
N SER A 374 -1.81 0.12 12.26
CA SER A 374 -2.98 0.40 13.08
C SER A 374 -3.45 -0.90 13.73
N VAL A 375 -2.74 -1.34 14.78
CA VAL A 375 -3.17 -2.44 15.67
C VAL A 375 -4.04 -1.92 16.79
#